data_AF-A0A7W1PRI3-F1
#
_entry.id   AF-A0A7W1PRI3-F1
#
_cell.length_a   1.000
_cell.length_b   1.000
_cell.length_c   1.000
_cell.angle_alpha   90.00
_cell.angle_beta   90.00
_cell.angle_gamma   90.00
#
_symmetry.space_group_name_H-M   'P 1'
#
loop_
_entity.id
_entity.type
_entity.pdbx_description
1 polymer ?
#
loop_
_entity_poly.entity_id
_entity_poly.type
_entity_poly.pdbx_seq_one_letter_code
_entity_poly.pdbx_strand_id
1 'polypeptide(L)'
;MDELTYELLTWLNAGHTVLRPAESTEEGLEAFRGLLMLLTRLRDGGLVQFADRRVTKTEAGMPLMVGPVDLTPKGKAALERD
;
A
#
# COMPACT_ATOMS: atom_id res chain seq x y z
N MET A 1 -0.60 13.52 9.59
CA MET A 1 -0.52 12.60 8.43
C MET A 1 -1.63 12.99 7.44
N ASP A 2 -1.51 12.73 6.12
CA ASP A 2 -2.66 12.94 5.23
C ASP A 2 -3.72 11.85 5.41
N GLU A 3 -4.98 12.16 5.08
CA GLU A 3 -6.15 11.29 5.30
C GLU A 3 -5.96 9.91 4.65
N LEU A 4 -5.53 9.88 3.39
CA LEU A 4 -5.29 8.63 2.65
C LEU A 4 -4.20 7.77 3.30
N THR A 5 -3.12 8.38 3.79
CA THR A 5 -2.07 7.65 4.52
C THR A 5 -2.61 7.09 5.83
N TYR A 6 -3.39 7.87 6.58
CA TYR A 6 -3.97 7.41 7.84
C TYR A 6 -4.92 6.22 7.63
N GLU A 7 -5.79 6.31 6.64
CA GLU A 7 -6.70 5.22 6.26
C GLU A 7 -5.93 3.96 5.87
N LEU A 8 -4.89 4.09 5.04
CA LEU A 8 -4.07 2.97 4.60
C LEU A 8 -3.35 2.29 5.77
N LEU A 9 -2.72 3.06 6.66
CA LEU A 9 -2.03 2.47 7.82
C LEU A 9 -3.03 1.80 8.77
N THR A 10 -4.21 2.40 8.97
CA THR A 10 -5.30 1.82 9.78
C THR A 10 -5.78 0.50 9.19
N TRP A 11 -5.98 0.47 7.87
CA TRP A 11 -6.39 -0.73 7.14
C TRP A 11 -5.35 -1.85 7.24
N LEU A 12 -4.05 -1.52 7.11
CA LEU A 12 -2.95 -2.47 7.31
C LEU A 12 -2.89 -2.97 8.76
N ASN A 13 -3.15 -2.10 9.75
CA ASN A 13 -3.18 -2.47 11.16
C ASN A 13 -4.33 -3.44 11.49
N ALA A 14 -5.43 -3.38 10.74
CA ALA A 14 -6.54 -4.33 10.83
C ALA A 14 -6.22 -5.72 10.24
N GLY A 15 -5.00 -5.92 9.69
CA GLY A 15 -4.52 -7.20 9.18
C GLY A 15 -4.73 -7.40 7.68
N HIS A 16 -5.19 -6.37 6.96
CA HIS A 16 -5.30 -6.44 5.53
C HIS A 16 -3.95 -6.14 4.88
N THR A 17 -3.25 -7.17 4.40
CA THR A 17 -1.85 -7.04 3.92
C THR A 17 -1.69 -7.08 2.41
N VAL A 18 -2.77 -7.30 1.65
CA VAL A 18 -2.71 -7.43 0.18
C VAL A 18 -3.65 -6.45 -0.49
N LEU A 19 -3.10 -5.56 -1.32
CA LEU A 19 -3.85 -4.54 -2.04
C LEU A 19 -3.97 -4.89 -3.52
N ARG A 20 -5.11 -4.58 -4.11
CA ARG A 20 -5.47 -4.83 -5.51
C ARG A 20 -6.21 -3.61 -6.08
N PRO A 21 -6.21 -3.41 -7.41
CA PRO A 21 -7.12 -2.45 -8.03
C PRO A 21 -8.57 -2.75 -7.62
N ALA A 22 -9.34 -1.70 -7.30
CA ALA A 22 -10.76 -1.86 -6.98
C ALA A 22 -11.57 -2.33 -8.20
N GLU A 23 -11.17 -1.84 -9.39
CA GLU A 23 -11.81 -2.13 -10.66
C GLU A 23 -10.76 -2.50 -11.72
N SER A 24 -11.18 -3.24 -12.74
CA SER A 24 -10.34 -3.56 -13.91
C SER A 24 -10.43 -2.50 -15.01
N THR A 25 -10.87 -1.29 -14.66
CA THR A 25 -10.96 -0.10 -15.53
C THR A 25 -9.61 0.62 -15.59
N GLU A 26 -9.39 1.47 -16.59
CA GLU A 26 -8.18 2.31 -16.66
C GLU A 26 -8.06 3.24 -15.44
N GLU A 27 -9.19 3.82 -15.00
CA GLU A 27 -9.28 4.66 -13.81
C GLU A 27 -8.92 3.89 -12.54
N GLY A 28 -9.44 2.66 -12.38
CA GLY A 28 -9.11 1.79 -11.25
C GLY A 28 -7.62 1.40 -11.22
N LEU A 29 -7.02 1.19 -12.39
CA LEU A 29 -5.59 0.92 -12.53
C LEU A 29 -4.73 2.16 -12.24
N GLU A 30 -5.16 3.35 -12.65
CA GLU A 30 -4.47 4.61 -12.36
C GLU A 30 -4.49 4.93 -10.86
N ALA A 31 -5.65 4.80 -10.21
CA ALA A 31 -5.78 4.92 -8.76
C ALA A 31 -4.85 3.92 -8.04
N PHE A 32 -4.79 2.67 -8.51
CA PHE A 32 -3.89 1.67 -7.94
C PHE A 32 -2.40 2.03 -8.12
N ARG A 33 -2.01 2.63 -9.26
CA ARG A 33 -0.64 3.15 -9.44
C ARG A 33 -0.33 4.28 -8.45
N GLY A 34 -1.27 5.18 -8.19
CA GLY A 34 -1.15 6.21 -7.15
C GLY A 34 -0.91 5.60 -5.77
N LEU A 35 -1.67 4.56 -5.42
CA LEU A 35 -1.50 3.81 -4.17
C LEU A 35 -0.12 3.13 -4.09
N LEU A 36 0.39 2.56 -5.18
CA LEU A 36 1.75 1.99 -5.22
C LEU A 36 2.85 3.02 -4.98
N MET A 37 2.69 4.23 -5.52
CA MET A 37 3.60 5.33 -5.25
C MET A 37 3.58 5.74 -3.78
N LEU A 38 2.39 5.84 -3.18
CA LEU A 38 2.25 6.10 -1.75
C LEU A 38 2.94 5.01 -0.91
N LEU A 39 2.62 3.73 -1.16
CA LEU A 39 3.24 2.60 -0.47
C LEU A 39 4.77 2.60 -0.56
N THR A 40 5.31 2.98 -1.72
CA THR A 40 6.76 3.11 -1.92
C THR A 40 7.35 4.20 -1.02
N ARG A 41 6.71 5.38 -0.97
CA ARG A 41 7.14 6.47 -0.08
C ARG A 41 7.07 6.09 1.40
N LEU A 42 5.99 5.41 1.81
CA LEU A 42 5.83 4.93 3.19
C LEU A 42 6.88 3.88 3.56
N ARG A 43 7.21 2.99 2.62
CA ARG A 43 8.29 2.01 2.79
C ARG A 43 9.64 2.70 2.95
N ASP A 44 9.94 3.66 2.08
CA ASP A 44 11.20 4.41 2.13
C ASP A 44 11.31 5.25 3.42
N GLY A 45 10.17 5.71 3.95
CA GLY A 45 10.05 6.31 5.28
C GLY A 45 10.09 5.33 6.46
N GLY A 46 10.13 4.03 6.19
CA GLY A 46 10.17 2.96 7.20
C GLY A 46 8.87 2.72 7.95
N LEU A 47 7.72 3.18 7.44
CA LEU A 47 6.40 3.01 8.06
C LEU A 47 5.75 1.67 7.69
N VAL A 48 6.04 1.16 6.50
CA VAL A 48 5.59 -0.16 6.04
C VAL A 48 6.76 -0.95 5.49
N GLN A 49 6.60 -2.26 5.37
CA GLN A 49 7.56 -3.15 4.72
C GLN A 49 6.84 -4.09 3.76
N PHE A 50 7.53 -4.55 2.73
CA PHE A 50 7.02 -5.57 1.81
C PHE A 50 7.73 -6.87 2.11
N ALA A 51 6.99 -7.89 2.58
CA ALA A 51 7.58 -9.18 2.95
C ALA A 51 8.36 -9.81 1.78
N ASP A 52 7.84 -9.68 0.55
CA ASP A 52 8.39 -10.36 -0.63
C ASP A 52 8.76 -9.44 -1.82
N ARG A 53 8.71 -8.11 -1.66
CA ARG A 53 8.89 -7.12 -2.76
C ARG A 53 7.99 -7.35 -4.00
N ARG A 54 6.91 -8.13 -3.92
CA ARG A 54 6.13 -8.53 -5.10
C ARG A 54 4.98 -7.56 -5.36
N VAL A 55 5.24 -6.61 -6.25
CA VAL A 55 4.18 -6.05 -7.11
C VAL A 55 3.99 -7.04 -8.26
N THR A 56 2.87 -7.75 -8.28
CA THR A 56 2.54 -8.64 -9.40
C THR A 56 2.01 -7.82 -10.55
N LYS A 57 2.42 -8.14 -11.77
CA LYS A 57 2.04 -7.42 -13.00
C LYS A 57 1.40 -8.38 -14.01
N THR A 58 0.56 -7.87 -14.90
CA THR A 58 0.13 -8.56 -16.11
C THR A 58 1.30 -8.75 -17.07
N GLU A 59 1.11 -9.55 -18.12
CA GLU A 59 2.06 -9.67 -19.24
C GLU A 59 2.34 -8.33 -19.93
N ALA A 60 1.36 -7.42 -19.95
CA ALA A 60 1.50 -6.06 -20.44
C ALA A 60 2.18 -5.11 -19.43
N GLY A 61 2.66 -5.60 -18.29
CA GLY A 61 3.36 -4.82 -17.27
C GLY A 61 2.47 -4.03 -16.32
N MET A 62 1.15 -4.21 -16.36
CA MET A 62 0.20 -3.47 -15.50
C MET A 62 0.12 -4.10 -14.11
N PRO A 63 0.19 -3.31 -13.02
CA PRO A 63 0.15 -3.85 -11.67
C PRO A 63 -1.22 -4.44 -11.33
N LEU A 64 -1.23 -5.69 -10.86
CA LEU A 64 -2.42 -6.45 -10.46
C LEU A 64 -2.62 -6.51 -8.95
N MET A 65 -1.52 -6.56 -8.20
CA MET A 65 -1.55 -6.63 -6.74
C MET A 65 -0.20 -6.25 -6.14
N VAL A 66 -0.23 -5.82 -4.89
CA VAL A 66 0.96 -5.65 -4.05
C VAL A 66 0.70 -6.27 -2.68
N GLY A 67 1.66 -7.05 -2.20
CA GLY A 67 1.65 -7.61 -0.85
C GLY A 67 2.38 -8.95 -0.74
N PRO A 68 2.60 -9.45 0.48
CA PRO A 68 2.15 -8.86 1.75
C PRO A 68 2.85 -7.52 2.07
N VAL A 69 2.07 -6.53 2.49
CA VAL A 69 2.50 -5.25 3.03
C VAL A 69 2.19 -5.27 4.52
N ASP A 70 3.22 -5.08 5.34
CA ASP A 70 3.10 -5.08 6.79
C ASP A 70 3.39 -3.69 7.36
N LEU A 71 2.67 -3.34 8.42
CA LEU A 71 2.92 -2.14 9.20
C LEU A 71 4.12 -2.36 10.13
N THR A 72 5.12 -1.49 10.06
CA THR A 72 6.30 -1.56 10.95
C THR A 72 5.95 -1.02 12.35
N PRO A 73 6.78 -1.24 13.38
CA PRO A 73 6.60 -0.58 14.67
C PRO A 73 6.56 0.95 14.56
N LYS A 74 7.32 1.54 13.62
CA LYS A 74 7.29 2.98 13.35
C LYS A 74 5.95 3.40 12.74
N GLY A 75 5.39 2.60 11.83
CA GLY A 75 4.06 2.82 11.26
C GLY A 75 2.96 2.79 12.31
N LYS A 76 3.02 1.82 13.24
CA LYS A 76 2.09 1.73 14.38
C LYS A 76 2.17 2.96 15.28
N ALA A 77 3.38 3.36 15.68
CA ALA A 77 3.59 4.56 16.49
C ALA A 77 3.14 5.85 15.77
N ALA A 78 3.15 5.88 14.44
CA ALA A 78 2.66 7.03 13.68
C ALA A 78 1.13 7.15 13.75
N LEU A 79 0.39 6.03 13.81
CA LEU A 79 -1.07 6.03 14.01
C LEU A 79 -1.49 6.51 15.41
N GLU A 80 -0.65 6.28 16.43
CA GLU A 80 -0.96 6.63 17.82
C GLU A 80 -0.71 8.12 18.14
N ARG A 81 -0.01 8.84 17.25
CA ARG A 81 0.44 10.23 17.47
C ARG A 81 -0.38 11.30 16.73
N ASP A 82 -1.19 10.88 15.75
CA ASP A 82 -2.19 11.70 15.04
C ASP A 82 -3.57 11.38 15.61
#